data_AF-A0A2P7MYG6-F1
#
_entry.id   AF-A0A2P7MYG6-F1
#
_cell.length_a   1.000
_cell.length_b   1.000
_cell.length_c   1.000
_cell.angle_alpha   90.00
_cell.angle_beta   90.00
_cell.angle_gamma   90.00
#
_symmetry.space_group_name_H-M   'P 1'
#
loop_
_entity.id
_entity.type
_entity.pdbx_description
1 polymer ?
#
loop_
_entity_poly.entity_id
_entity_poly.type
_entity_poly.pdbx_seq_one_letter_code
_entity_poly.pdbx_strand_id
1 'polypeptide(L)' 'MVTSVLSWVWIGSGVLLIISVLLHSPKGDGMGGLAASGGSMFTSARSAEATLNRISWTLLAIFLGLAVVLSAGWLG' A
#
# COMPACT_ATOMS: atom_id res chain seq x y z
N MET A 1 3.68 -10.96 25.31
CA MET A 1 3.21 -11.81 24.19
C MET A 1 2.47 -11.00 23.14
N VAL A 2 1.48 -10.17 23.51
CA VAL A 2 0.71 -9.33 22.58
C VAL A 2 1.60 -8.37 21.79
N THR A 3 2.52 -7.67 22.45
CA THR A 3 3.49 -6.75 21.81
C THR A 3 4.38 -7.45 20.77
N SER A 4 4.82 -8.69 21.06
CA SER A 4 5.60 -9.50 20.13
C SER A 4 4.82 -9.86 18.87
N VAL A 5 3.54 -10.24 19.02
CA VAL A 5 2.65 -10.53 17.88
C VAL A 5 2.41 -9.26 17.05
N LEU A 6 2.12 -8.13 17.68
CA LEU A 6 1.94 -6.85 16.98
C LEU A 6 3.20 -6.42 16.22
N SER A 7 4.39 -6.65 16.79
CA SER A 7 5.66 -6.35 16.13
C SER A 7 5.87 -7.18 14.85
N TRP A 8 5.56 -8.48 14.89
CA TRP A 8 5.59 -9.32 13.69
C TRP A 8 4.59 -8.87 12.62
N VAL A 9 3.37 -8.50 13.02
CA VAL A 9 2.36 -7.96 12.10
C VAL A 9 2.83 -6.62 11.51
N TRP A 10 3.47 -5.77 12.30
CA TRP A 10 4.01 -4.50 11.85
C TRP A 10 5.11 -4.70 10.79
N ILE A 11 6.07 -5.58 11.04
CA ILE A 11 7.12 -5.95 10.07
C ILE A 11 6.49 -6.49 8.79
N GLY A 12 5.54 -7.43 8.90
CA GLY A 12 4.84 -8.02 7.75
C GLY A 12 4.09 -6.97 6.92
N SER A 13 3.42 -6.03 7.58
CA SER A 13 2.72 -4.93 6.89
C SER A 13 3.69 -4.00 6.15
N GLY A 14 4.88 -3.74 6.71
CA GLY A 14 5.93 -2.96 6.06
C GLY A 14 6.48 -3.64 4.80
N VAL A 15 6.72 -4.95 4.85
CA VAL A 15 7.17 -5.71 3.67
C VAL A 15 6.10 -5.69 2.57
N LEU A 16 4.83 -5.92 2.91
CA LEU A 16 3.73 -5.84 1.96
C LEU A 16 3.56 -4.44 1.35
N LEU A 17 3.80 -3.38 2.14
CA LEU A 17 3.82 -2.00 1.62
C LEU A 17 4.93 -1.78 0.60
N ILE A 18 6.16 -2.22 0.89
CA ILE A 18 7.27 -2.11 -0.04
C ILE A 18 6.91 -2.79 -1.36
N ILE A 19 6.39 -4.02 -1.30
CA ILE A 19 5.95 -4.74 -2.51
C ILE A 19 4.83 -3.96 -3.22
N SER A 20 3.81 -3.51 -2.49
CA SER A 20 2.65 -2.79 -3.05
C SER A 20 3.03 -1.47 -3.74
N VAL A 21 4.03 -0.75 -3.20
CA VAL A 21 4.58 0.48 -3.80
C VAL A 21 5.42 0.16 -5.04
N LEU A 22 6.21 -0.91 -5.02
CA LEU A 22 6.96 -1.34 -6.21
C LEU A 22 6.01 -1.79 -7.34
N LEU A 23 4.88 -2.42 -6.99
CA LEU A 23 3.82 -2.77 -7.93
C LEU A 23 3.12 -1.55 -8.54
N HIS A 24 3.07 -0.41 -7.84
CA HIS A 24 2.59 0.87 -8.39
C HIS A 24 3.52 1.49 -9.45
N SER A 25 4.64 0.83 -9.81
CA SER A 25 5.63 1.21 -10.83
C SER A 25 5.20 2.37 -11.76
N PRO A 26 5.65 3.61 -11.50
CA PRO A 26 5.20 4.82 -12.22
C PRO A 26 5.80 4.99 -13.62
N LYS A 27 6.49 3.97 -14.16
CA LYS A 27 7.22 4.05 -15.44
C LYS A 27 6.29 4.25 -16.66
N GLY A 28 4.97 4.12 -16.48
CA GLY A 28 3.94 4.38 -17.50
C GLY A 28 3.09 5.64 -17.28
N ASP A 29 3.13 6.27 -16.10
CA ASP A 29 2.28 7.42 -15.74
C ASP A 29 2.86 8.78 -16.19
N GLY A 30 4.03 8.77 -16.85
CA GLY A 30 4.59 9.92 -17.60
C GLY A 30 3.80 10.20 -18.90
N MET A 31 4.42 10.79 -19.93
CA MET A 31 3.78 11.22 -21.21
C MET A 31 2.69 10.30 -21.82
N GLY A 32 2.68 8.99 -21.53
CA GLY A 32 1.62 8.04 -21.88
C GLY A 32 0.29 8.23 -21.13
N GLY A 33 0.28 8.65 -19.86
CA GLY A 33 -0.95 8.96 -19.11
C GLY A 33 -1.62 10.27 -19.53
N LEU A 34 -0.83 11.26 -19.99
CA LEU A 34 -1.33 12.49 -20.61
C LEU A 34 -1.87 12.23 -22.03
N ALA A 35 -1.25 11.32 -22.79
CA ALA A 35 -1.73 10.88 -24.12
C ALA A 35 -2.91 9.88 -24.05
N ALA A 36 -3.10 9.17 -22.93
CA ALA A 36 -4.22 8.28 -22.68
C ALA A 36 -5.57 8.99 -22.48
N SER A 37 -5.56 10.33 -22.43
CA SER A 37 -6.78 11.16 -22.45
C SER A 37 -7.68 10.94 -23.70
N GLY A 38 -7.23 10.15 -24.68
CA GLY A 38 -8.01 9.79 -25.88
C GLY A 38 -8.31 8.30 -26.11
N GLY A 39 -7.96 7.38 -25.21
CA GLY A 39 -7.99 5.95 -25.51
C GLY A 39 -8.80 5.11 -24.52
N SER A 40 -9.92 4.55 -24.97
CA SER A 40 -10.63 3.43 -24.34
C SER A 40 -9.69 2.22 -24.16
N MET A 41 -8.89 2.19 -23.10
CA MET A 41 -7.97 1.10 -22.78
C MET A 41 -8.49 0.30 -21.58
N PHE A 42 -8.96 -0.91 -21.86
CA PHE A 42 -9.24 -2.06 -20.98
C PHE A 42 -9.70 -1.76 -19.55
N THR A 43 -11.02 -1.82 -19.33
CA THR A 43 -11.70 -1.70 -18.02
C THR A 43 -11.15 -2.62 -16.91
N SER A 44 -10.49 -3.74 -17.25
CA SER A 44 -9.92 -4.68 -16.28
C SER A 44 -8.64 -4.16 -15.61
N ALA A 45 -7.80 -3.41 -16.34
CA ALA A 45 -6.56 -2.85 -15.81
C ALA A 45 -6.84 -1.74 -14.76
N ARG A 46 -7.81 -0.87 -15.06
CA ARG A 46 -8.27 0.18 -14.14
C ARG A 46 -8.82 -0.36 -12.81
N SER A 47 -9.50 -1.51 -12.85
CA SER A 47 -10.02 -2.16 -11.64
C SER A 47 -8.91 -2.77 -10.77
N ALA A 48 -7.88 -3.33 -11.39
CA ALA A 48 -6.73 -3.88 -10.68
C ALA A 48 -5.92 -2.77 -9.99
N GLU A 49 -5.68 -1.66 -10.68
CA GLU A 49 -5.02 -0.47 -10.12
C GLU A 49 -5.81 0.14 -8.96
N ALA A 50 -7.13 0.31 -9.12
CA ALA A 50 -7.98 0.81 -8.04
C ALA A 50 -7.97 -0.10 -6.81
N THR A 51 -7.89 -1.41 -7.01
CA THR A 51 -7.79 -2.40 -5.93
C THR A 51 -6.42 -2.33 -5.25
N LEU A 52 -5.34 -2.24 -6.03
CA LEU A 52 -3.97 -2.12 -5.51
C LEU A 52 -3.83 -0.85 -4.67
N ASN A 53 -4.35 0.28 -5.13
CA ASN A 53 -4.36 1.54 -4.38
C ASN A 53 -5.11 1.40 -3.04
N ARG A 54 -6.31 0.79 -3.02
CA ARG A 54 -7.04 0.53 -1.77
C ARG A 54 -6.23 -0.33 -0.80
N ILE A 55 -5.56 -1.36 -1.30
CA ILE A 55 -4.69 -2.23 -0.50
C ILE A 55 -3.51 -1.43 0.07
N SER A 56 -2.83 -0.61 -0.73
CA SER A 56 -1.72 0.23 -0.28
C SER A 56 -2.15 1.19 0.83
N TRP A 57 -3.27 1.90 0.67
CA TRP A 57 -3.79 2.82 1.70
C TRP A 57 -4.17 2.09 2.98
N THR A 58 -4.77 0.90 2.87
CA THR A 58 -5.14 0.09 4.03
C THR A 58 -3.89 -0.38 4.78
N LEU A 59 -2.90 -0.90 4.05
CA LEU A 59 -1.62 -1.33 4.61
C LEU A 59 -0.88 -0.15 5.26
N LEU A 60 -0.93 1.04 4.67
CA LEU A 60 -0.29 2.25 5.19
C LEU A 60 -0.91 2.65 6.53
N ALA A 61 -2.25 2.68 6.61
CA ALA A 61 -2.97 3.00 7.83
C ALA A 61 -2.64 2.00 8.95
N ILE A 62 -2.58 0.69 8.63
CA ILE A 62 -2.20 -0.35 9.58
C ILE A 62 -0.76 -0.17 10.06
N PHE A 63 0.19 0.03 9.14
CA PHE A 63 1.60 0.19 9.47
C PHE A 63 1.85 1.40 10.37
N LEU A 64 1.27 2.55 10.04
CA LEU A 64 1.40 3.77 10.84
C LEU A 64 0.66 3.65 12.18
N GLY A 65 -0.54 3.07 12.19
CA GLY A 65 -1.29 2.84 13.43
C GLY A 65 -0.54 1.93 14.40
N LEU A 66 0.00 0.82 13.91
CA LEU A 66 0.84 -0.08 14.69
C LEU A 66 2.15 0.58 15.14
N ALA A 67 2.77 1.43 14.32
CA ALA A 67 3.96 2.19 14.70
C ALA A 67 3.69 3.09 15.90
N VAL A 68 2.56 3.82 15.90
CA VAL A 68 2.15 4.67 17.03
C VAL A 68 1.89 3.83 18.27
N VAL A 69 1.10 2.76 18.14
CA VAL A 69 0.73 1.89 19.28
C VAL A 69 1.95 1.22 19.92
N LEU A 70 2.88 0.69 19.11
CA LEU A 70 4.11 0.06 19.60
C LEU A 70 5.08 1.09 20.19
N SER A 71 5.14 2.30 19.63
CA SER A 71 6.02 3.38 20.12
C SER A 71 5.48 4.07 21.38
N ALA A 72 4.16 4.13 21.57
CA ALA A 72 3.55 4.82 22.71
C ALA A 72 3.68 4.04 24.03
N GLY A 73 4.05 2.76 23.97
CA GLY A 73 4.29 1.94 25.17
C GLY A 73 3.04 1.61 25.98
N TRP A 74 1.84 1.82 25.43
CA TRP A 74 0.55 1.59 26.13
C TRP A 74 0.23 0.12 26.42
N LEU A 75 0.92 -0.80 25.75
CA LEU A 75 0.70 -2.24 25.84
C LEU A 75 1.73 -2.95 26.73
N GLY A 76 2.44 -2.18 27.57
CA GLY A 76 3.43 -2.62 28.55
C GLY A 76 2.84 -2.85 29.93
#